data_AF-A0A0N5BI58-F1
#
_entry.id   AF-A0A0N5BI58-F1
#
_cell.length_a   1.000
_cell.length_b   1.000
_cell.length_c   1.000
_cell.angle_alpha   90.00
_cell.angle_beta   90.00
_cell.angle_gamma   90.00
#
_symmetry.space_group_name_H-M   'P 1'
#
loop_
_entity.id
_entity.type
_entity.pdbx_description
1 polymer ?
#
loop_
_entity_poly.entity_id
_entity_poly.type
_entity_poly.pdbx_seq_one_letter_code
_entity_poly.pdbx_strand_id
1 'polypeptide(L)'
;MDKLELNLLSLPDNFKLKIFKELDWKTLKNLKLVCRDFCFIIEKNIQCLDKPKSCLEIFYNQYRPFRVGYDLKGSENTWTFQTSKVVEFSNDCEYENFLKNKDFTRINHLFIENVANEGFIRLYNISCPSENFSTLDFSASLPNAIPSLEYLFIKIFITKGFRIPYNSNLLREQSLRKLGLYKENESSLVIKKIIMDILTNNPMLDYVDTSNVLDF
;
A
#
# COMPACT_ATOMS: atom_id res chain seq x y z
N MET A 1 -12.12 -1.63 -50.91
CA MET A 1 -12.47 -1.11 -49.58
C MET A 1 -11.17 -1.10 -48.81
N ASP A 2 -10.50 0.05 -48.74
CA ASP A 2 -9.18 0.13 -48.15
C ASP A 2 -9.29 -0.09 -46.65
N LYS A 3 -8.57 -1.11 -46.17
CA LYS A 3 -8.48 -1.43 -44.75
C LYS A 3 -7.74 -0.27 -44.09
N LEU A 4 -8.46 0.56 -43.34
CA LEU A 4 -7.88 1.60 -42.51
C LEU A 4 -6.95 0.94 -41.49
N GLU A 5 -5.66 0.86 -41.82
CA GLU A 5 -4.62 0.54 -40.85
C GLU A 5 -4.46 1.76 -39.94
N LEU A 6 -5.14 1.69 -38.80
CA LEU A 6 -5.00 2.69 -37.76
C LEU A 6 -3.60 2.55 -37.15
N ASN A 7 -2.68 3.43 -37.54
CA ASN A 7 -1.35 3.45 -36.98
C ASN A 7 -1.36 4.19 -35.63
N LEU A 8 -1.14 3.47 -34.53
CA LEU A 8 -1.08 4.05 -33.18
C LEU A 8 -0.03 5.17 -33.07
N LEU A 9 1.04 5.11 -33.87
CA LEU A 9 2.11 6.13 -33.88
C LEU A 9 1.66 7.47 -34.47
N SER A 10 0.69 7.47 -35.40
CA SER A 10 0.20 8.71 -36.02
C SER A 10 -0.85 9.42 -35.17
N LEU A 11 -1.35 8.80 -34.09
CA LEU A 11 -2.28 9.45 -33.19
C LEU A 11 -1.62 10.61 -32.44
N PRO A 12 -2.34 11.72 -32.22
CA PRO A 12 -1.87 12.77 -31.32
C PRO A 12 -1.67 12.25 -29.89
N ASP A 13 -0.71 12.82 -29.16
CA ASP A 13 -0.27 12.33 -27.84
C ASP A 13 -1.40 12.26 -26.81
N ASN A 14 -2.36 13.18 -26.85
CA ASN A 14 -3.51 13.18 -25.94
C ASN A 14 -4.41 11.94 -26.13
N PHE A 15 -4.54 11.41 -27.36
CA PHE A 15 -5.27 10.18 -27.64
C PHE A 15 -4.46 8.95 -27.23
N LYS A 16 -3.16 8.93 -27.53
CA LYS A 16 -2.24 7.87 -27.06
C LYS A 16 -2.30 7.75 -25.53
N LEU A 17 -2.27 8.87 -24.81
CA LEU A 17 -2.37 8.89 -23.35
C LEU A 17 -3.68 8.35 -22.82
N LYS A 18 -4.81 8.60 -23.47
CA LYS A 18 -6.10 7.99 -23.08
C LYS A 18 -6.01 6.47 -23.20
N ILE A 19 -5.44 5.95 -24.29
CA ILE A 19 -5.22 4.51 -24.46
C ILE A 19 -4.27 3.96 -23.40
N PHE A 20 -3.16 4.66 -23.13
CA PHE A 20 -2.14 4.21 -22.18
C PHE A 20 -2.67 4.15 -20.73
N LYS A 21 -3.64 4.99 -20.37
CA LYS A 21 -4.30 4.95 -19.06
C LYS A 21 -5.12 3.69 -18.83
N GLU A 22 -5.59 3.05 -19.89
CA GLU A 22 -6.35 1.79 -19.83
C GLU A 22 -5.42 0.55 -19.75
N LEU A 23 -4.12 0.72 -19.96
CA LEU A 23 -3.15 -0.38 -19.94
C LEU A 23 -2.68 -0.65 -18.51
N ASP A 24 -2.58 -1.94 -18.15
CA ASP A 24 -1.93 -2.32 -16.91
C ASP A 24 -0.43 -1.99 -16.93
N TRP A 25 0.17 -1.83 -15.76
CA TRP A 25 1.56 -1.41 -15.62
C TRP A 25 2.58 -2.31 -16.32
N LYS A 26 2.34 -3.64 -16.41
CA LYS A 26 3.24 -4.56 -17.11
C LYS A 26 3.16 -4.31 -18.62
N THR A 27 1.96 -4.16 -19.16
CA THR A 27 1.76 -3.84 -20.57
C THR A 27 2.36 -2.48 -20.92
N LEU A 28 2.18 -1.47 -20.06
CA LEU A 28 2.75 -0.14 -20.25
C LEU A 28 4.30 -0.16 -20.25
N LYS A 29 4.93 -0.97 -19.38
CA LYS A 29 6.38 -1.19 -19.41
C LYS A 29 6.84 -1.80 -20.72
N ASN A 30 6.14 -2.82 -21.22
CA ASN A 30 6.47 -3.45 -22.50
C ASN A 30 6.29 -2.47 -23.66
N LEU A 31 5.23 -1.65 -23.62
CA LEU A 31 4.96 -0.64 -24.64
C LEU A 31 6.06 0.41 -24.74
N LYS A 32 6.68 0.77 -23.61
CA LYS A 32 7.86 1.65 -23.55
C LYS A 32 9.02 1.13 -24.41
N LEU A 33 9.14 -0.18 -24.58
CA LEU A 33 10.23 -0.83 -25.34
C LEU A 33 9.93 -0.94 -26.84
N VAL A 34 8.69 -0.70 -27.27
CA VAL A 34 8.27 -0.85 -28.67
C VAL A 34 8.87 0.24 -29.56
N CYS A 35 8.84 1.50 -29.13
CA CYS A 35 9.43 2.59 -29.87
C CYS A 35 9.81 3.78 -28.97
N ARG A 36 10.69 4.65 -29.49
CA ARG A 36 11.19 5.83 -28.77
C ARG A 36 10.09 6.85 -28.44
N ASP A 37 9.11 7.03 -29.32
CA ASP A 37 8.02 7.98 -29.10
C ASP A 37 7.12 7.57 -27.93
N PHE A 38 6.75 6.29 -27.84
CA PHE A 38 5.99 5.77 -26.69
C PHE A 38 6.80 5.91 -25.40
N CYS A 39 8.10 5.64 -25.44
CA CYS A 39 8.98 5.85 -24.30
C CYS A 39 8.87 7.29 -23.77
N PHE A 40 9.03 8.30 -24.63
CA PHE A 40 8.94 9.70 -24.23
C PHE A 40 7.55 10.11 -23.72
N ILE A 41 6.48 9.68 -24.40
CA ILE A 41 5.11 10.00 -23.97
C ILE A 41 4.83 9.40 -22.59
N ILE A 42 5.20 8.14 -22.38
CA ILE A 42 5.00 7.44 -21.10
C ILE A 42 5.83 8.12 -20.00
N GLU A 43 7.10 8.41 -20.23
CA GLU A 43 7.97 9.04 -19.23
C GLU A 43 7.51 10.45 -18.87
N LYS A 44 7.16 11.28 -19.87
CA LYS A 44 6.69 12.65 -19.64
C LYS A 44 5.37 12.70 -18.87
N ASN A 45 4.52 11.70 -19.02
CA ASN A 45 3.20 11.65 -18.41
C ASN A 45 3.08 10.60 -17.31
N ILE A 46 4.21 10.12 -16.79
CA ILE A 46 4.25 8.97 -15.89
C ILE A 46 3.48 9.18 -14.58
N GLN A 47 3.29 10.44 -14.17
CA GLN A 47 2.50 10.80 -12.99
C GLN A 47 0.99 10.67 -13.20
N CYS A 48 0.54 10.74 -14.45
CA CYS A 48 -0.85 10.61 -14.86
C CYS A 48 -1.22 9.18 -15.28
N LEU A 49 -0.23 8.28 -15.34
CA LEU A 49 -0.39 6.86 -15.62
C LEU A 49 -0.43 6.12 -14.28
N ASP A 50 -1.43 5.27 -14.09
CA ASP A 50 -1.74 4.71 -12.77
C ASP A 50 -0.69 3.64 -12.37
N LYS A 51 0.39 4.10 -11.74
CA LYS A 51 1.44 3.22 -11.23
C LYS A 51 0.98 2.47 -10.00
N PRO A 52 1.38 1.19 -9.84
CA PRO A 52 1.29 0.55 -8.55
C PRO A 52 2.17 1.30 -7.54
N LYS A 53 1.65 1.53 -6.34
CA LYS A 53 2.34 2.23 -5.26
C LYS A 53 3.02 1.16 -4.40
N SER A 54 4.30 1.34 -4.10
CA SER A 54 5.12 0.35 -3.39
C SER A 54 5.16 0.58 -1.90
N CYS A 55 5.12 1.84 -1.47
CA CYS A 55 5.16 2.25 -0.07
C CYS A 55 3.90 3.05 0.24
N LEU A 56 3.30 2.80 1.38
CA LEU A 56 2.22 3.58 1.96
C LEU A 56 2.47 3.76 3.46
N GLU A 57 2.54 5.01 3.88
CA GLU A 57 2.73 5.44 5.25
C GLU A 57 1.50 6.24 5.67
N ILE A 58 0.81 5.80 6.72
CA ILE A 58 -0.39 6.46 7.24
C ILE A 58 -0.06 6.97 8.63
N PHE A 59 -0.12 8.29 8.78
CA PHE A 59 0.07 8.96 10.05
C PHE A 59 -1.29 9.37 10.59
N TYR A 60 -1.59 8.94 11.80
CA TYR A 60 -2.82 9.24 12.49
C TYR A 60 -2.53 9.79 13.89
N ASN A 61 -3.49 10.56 14.40
CA ASN A 61 -3.53 10.95 15.80
C ASN A 61 -4.62 10.15 16.51
N GLN A 62 -4.93 10.49 17.77
CA GLN A 62 -5.94 9.78 18.56
C GLN A 62 -7.34 9.69 17.90
N TYR A 63 -7.64 10.53 16.90
CA TYR A 63 -8.97 10.66 16.33
C TYR A 63 -9.08 10.23 14.87
N ARG A 64 -8.05 10.49 14.06
CA ARG A 64 -8.12 10.29 12.60
C ARG A 64 -6.76 10.28 11.90
N PRO A 65 -6.69 9.75 10.66
CA PRO A 65 -5.57 9.96 9.76
C PRO A 65 -5.50 11.44 9.36
N PHE A 66 -4.31 12.01 9.38
CA PHE A 66 -4.10 13.41 8.97
C PHE A 66 -3.01 13.58 7.93
N ARG A 67 -2.18 12.55 7.70
CA ARG A 67 -1.12 12.59 6.72
C ARG A 67 -0.87 11.22 6.12
N VAL A 68 -0.59 11.19 4.82
CA VAL A 68 -0.17 10.00 4.09
C VAL A 68 1.12 10.28 3.33
N GLY A 69 2.13 9.46 3.57
CA GLY A 69 3.31 9.33 2.72
C GLY A 69 3.14 8.17 1.74
N TYR A 70 3.55 8.31 0.50
CA TYR A 70 3.58 7.17 -0.43
C TYR A 70 4.62 7.30 -1.52
N ASP A 71 5.10 6.15 -1.98
CA ASP A 71 6.05 6.07 -3.09
C ASP A 71 5.36 5.49 -4.33
N LEU A 72 5.66 6.10 -5.46
CA LEU A 72 5.38 5.49 -6.75
C LEU A 72 6.45 4.43 -6.99
N LYS A 73 6.05 3.23 -7.41
CA LYS A 73 7.03 2.21 -7.76
C LYS A 73 7.93 2.77 -8.87
N GLY A 74 9.20 3.01 -8.52
CA GLY A 74 10.22 3.47 -9.44
C GLY A 74 10.39 2.48 -10.59
N SER A 75 10.89 2.95 -11.73
CA SER A 75 11.56 2.03 -12.67
C SER A 75 12.67 1.31 -11.90
N GLU A 76 12.84 0.01 -12.15
CA GLU A 76 13.57 -0.99 -11.34
C GLU A 76 15.05 -0.71 -11.03
N ASN A 77 15.59 0.46 -11.34
CA ASN A 77 17.01 0.62 -11.60
C ASN A 77 17.70 1.57 -10.61
N THR A 78 16.96 2.25 -9.73
CA THR A 78 17.57 3.14 -8.75
C THR A 78 16.84 3.02 -7.41
N TRP A 79 17.46 2.27 -6.50
CA TRP A 79 17.22 2.32 -5.04
C TRP A 79 17.55 3.70 -4.42
N THR A 80 17.69 4.74 -5.23
CA THR A 80 17.71 6.11 -4.74
C THR A 80 16.35 6.36 -4.12
N PHE A 81 16.32 6.48 -2.79
CA PHE A 81 15.15 6.85 -1.99
C PHE A 81 14.40 7.97 -2.72
N GLN A 82 13.36 7.58 -3.46
CA GLN A 82 12.58 8.54 -4.19
C GLN A 82 11.85 9.35 -3.14
N THR A 83 11.84 10.68 -3.27
CA THR A 83 11.14 11.54 -2.31
C THR A 83 9.68 11.10 -2.24
N SER A 84 9.30 10.56 -1.08
CA SER A 84 7.92 10.14 -0.83
C SER A 84 6.99 11.33 -1.04
N LYS A 85 5.89 11.08 -1.75
CA LYS A 85 4.84 12.09 -1.87
C LYS A 85 4.09 12.14 -0.56
N VAL A 86 3.96 13.34 -0.01
CA VAL A 86 3.21 13.59 1.22
C VAL A 86 1.93 14.32 0.89
N VAL A 87 0.82 13.87 1.45
CA VAL A 87 -0.48 14.54 1.40
C VAL A 87 -0.99 14.68 2.82
N GLU A 88 -1.43 15.88 3.18
CA GLU A 88 -2.06 16.17 4.46
C GLU A 88 -3.56 16.39 4.26
N PHE A 89 -4.36 16.04 5.27
CA PHE A 89 -5.81 16.05 5.21
C PHE A 89 -6.38 16.90 6.34
N SER A 90 -7.32 17.77 5.99
CA SER A 90 -8.04 18.60 6.97
C SER A 90 -9.23 17.87 7.60
N ASN A 91 -9.72 16.81 6.94
CA ASN A 91 -10.89 16.03 7.35
C ASN A 91 -10.89 14.62 6.73
N ASP A 92 -11.79 13.78 7.23
CA ASP A 92 -11.89 12.38 6.84
C ASP A 92 -12.41 12.19 5.40
N CYS A 93 -13.22 13.13 4.89
CA CYS A 93 -13.71 13.09 3.52
C CYS A 93 -12.57 13.23 2.50
N GLU A 94 -11.61 14.12 2.75
CA GLU A 94 -10.42 14.29 1.92
C GLU A 94 -9.58 13.02 1.91
N TYR A 95 -9.37 12.41 3.08
CA TYR A 95 -8.66 11.15 3.22
C TYR A 95 -9.34 10.01 2.46
N GLU A 96 -10.65 9.85 2.59
CA GLU A 96 -11.40 8.84 1.86
C GLU A 96 -11.33 9.04 0.34
N ASN A 97 -11.46 10.29 -0.12
CA ASN A 97 -11.37 10.61 -1.54
C ASN A 97 -9.97 10.32 -2.07
N PHE A 98 -8.92 10.58 -1.29
CA PHE A 98 -7.57 10.20 -1.63
C PHE A 98 -7.42 8.68 -1.81
N LEU A 99 -7.92 7.88 -0.85
CA LEU A 99 -7.84 6.42 -0.94
C LEU A 99 -8.64 5.86 -2.15
N LYS A 100 -9.80 6.43 -2.47
CA LYS A 100 -10.63 6.03 -3.63
C LYS A 100 -9.93 6.31 -4.97
N ASN A 101 -9.15 7.38 -5.03
CA ASN A 101 -8.47 7.83 -6.24
C ASN A 101 -7.09 7.20 -6.45
N LYS A 102 -6.70 6.22 -5.62
CA LYS A 102 -5.37 5.60 -5.67
C LYS A 102 -5.47 4.08 -5.61
N ASP A 103 -4.85 3.43 -6.58
CA ASP A 103 -4.68 1.98 -6.56
C ASP A 103 -3.58 1.53 -5.57
N PHE A 104 -3.98 1.05 -4.39
CA PHE A 104 -3.12 0.46 -3.37
C PHE A 104 -3.16 -1.08 -3.34
N THR A 105 -3.53 -1.74 -4.44
CA THR A 105 -3.65 -3.22 -4.48
C THR A 105 -2.33 -3.98 -4.38
N ARG A 106 -1.18 -3.30 -4.50
CA ARG A 106 0.16 -3.91 -4.52
C ARG A 106 1.16 -3.17 -3.63
N ILE A 107 0.75 -2.85 -2.40
CA ILE A 107 1.66 -2.31 -1.39
C ILE A 107 2.70 -3.36 -1.04
N ASN A 108 3.98 -2.95 -1.07
CA ASN A 108 5.10 -3.74 -0.57
C ASN A 108 5.51 -3.30 0.83
N HIS A 109 5.30 -2.05 1.19
CA HIS A 109 5.59 -1.51 2.51
C HIS A 109 4.38 -0.74 3.02
N LEU A 110 3.77 -1.22 4.10
CA LEU A 110 2.70 -0.53 4.81
C LEU A 110 3.23 -0.12 6.18
N PHE A 111 3.18 1.17 6.47
CA PHE A 111 3.55 1.75 7.75
C PHE A 111 2.37 2.55 8.29
N ILE A 112 2.01 2.32 9.54
CA ILE A 112 0.88 2.97 10.21
C ILE A 112 1.41 3.48 11.55
N GLU A 113 1.45 4.79 11.74
CA GLU A 113 2.07 5.45 12.90
C GLU A 113 1.07 6.32 13.65
N ASN A 114 0.97 6.08 14.97
CA ASN A 114 0.27 6.94 15.89
C ASN A 114 1.23 8.03 16.38
N VAL A 115 1.12 9.22 15.81
CA VAL A 115 2.02 10.33 16.13
C VAL A 115 1.81 10.86 17.55
N ALA A 116 0.66 10.60 18.17
CA ALA A 116 0.38 11.06 19.53
C ALA A 116 1.11 10.23 20.60
N ASN A 117 1.31 8.93 20.34
CA ASN A 117 1.83 7.98 21.33
C ASN A 117 3.08 7.22 20.85
N GLU A 118 3.66 7.63 19.71
CA GLU A 118 4.84 7.05 19.06
C GLU A 118 4.75 5.55 18.69
N GLY A 119 3.58 4.94 18.86
CA GLY A 119 3.32 3.55 18.49
C GLY A 119 3.18 3.38 16.98
N PHE A 120 3.64 2.26 16.45
CA PHE A 120 3.56 1.99 15.01
C PHE A 120 3.33 0.52 14.68
N ILE A 121 2.85 0.28 13.47
CA ILE A 121 2.77 -1.02 12.81
C ILE A 121 3.45 -0.89 11.47
N ARG A 122 4.29 -1.87 11.14
CA ARG A 122 5.05 -1.89 9.91
C ARG A 122 5.03 -3.29 9.30
N LEU A 123 4.76 -3.34 8.01
CA LEU A 123 4.65 -4.53 7.19
C LEU A 123 5.52 -4.35 5.94
N TYR A 124 6.54 -5.19 5.78
CA TYR A 124 7.35 -5.27 4.58
C TYR A 124 7.14 -6.60 3.88
N ASN A 125 6.76 -6.54 2.60
CA ASN A 125 6.80 -7.66 1.69
C ASN A 125 8.11 -7.59 0.90
N ILE A 126 9.08 -8.42 1.32
CA ILE A 126 10.37 -8.56 0.69
C ILE A 126 10.29 -9.76 -0.26
N SER A 127 10.08 -9.46 -1.54
CA SER A 127 10.21 -10.46 -2.60
C SER A 127 11.68 -10.54 -3.03
N CYS A 128 12.38 -11.63 -2.68
CA CYS A 128 13.72 -11.89 -3.18
C CYS A 128 13.61 -12.62 -4.54
N PRO A 129 14.07 -12.03 -5.65
CA PRO A 129 13.91 -12.64 -6.98
C PRO A 129 14.62 -14.00 -7.13
N SER A 130 15.65 -14.25 -6.32
CA SER A 130 16.43 -15.50 -6.33
C SER A 130 15.81 -16.61 -5.49
N GLU A 131 14.77 -16.33 -4.71
CA GLU A 131 14.17 -17.29 -3.78
C GLU A 131 12.76 -17.68 -4.23
N ASN A 132 12.40 -18.94 -4.02
CA ASN A 132 11.07 -19.46 -4.31
C ASN A 132 10.01 -19.05 -3.27
N PHE A 133 10.37 -18.18 -2.32
CA PHE A 133 9.50 -17.70 -1.27
C PHE A 133 9.58 -16.18 -1.14
N SER A 134 8.50 -15.58 -0.67
CA SER A 134 8.45 -14.18 -0.24
C SER A 134 8.56 -14.13 1.28
N THR A 135 9.23 -13.10 1.77
CA THR A 135 9.37 -12.86 3.21
C THR A 135 8.48 -11.68 3.58
N LEU A 136 7.58 -11.87 4.53
CA LEU A 136 6.81 -10.79 5.13
C LEU A 136 7.39 -10.47 6.51
N ASP A 137 7.99 -9.29 6.63
CA ASP A 137 8.52 -8.77 7.89
C ASP A 137 7.48 -7.85 8.52
N PHE A 138 7.01 -8.27 9.69
CA PHE A 138 6.11 -7.51 10.53
C PHE A 138 6.89 -6.96 11.72
N SER A 139 6.71 -5.67 12.00
CA SER A 139 7.16 -5.08 13.25
C SER A 139 6.12 -4.15 13.82
N ALA A 140 5.98 -4.14 15.15
CA ALA A 140 5.10 -3.22 15.82
C ALA A 140 5.73 -2.73 17.13
N SER A 141 5.45 -1.47 17.46
CA SER A 141 5.80 -0.85 18.73
C SER A 141 4.52 -0.44 19.44
N LEU A 142 4.43 -0.79 20.73
CA LEU A 142 3.31 -0.42 21.58
C LEU A 142 3.48 1.02 22.07
N PRO A 143 2.38 1.78 22.21
CA PRO A 143 2.44 3.12 22.78
C PRO A 143 3.02 3.08 24.20
N ASN A 144 3.84 4.08 24.55
CA ASN A 144 4.48 4.22 25.87
C ASN A 144 5.47 3.12 26.28
N ALA A 145 5.84 2.20 25.38
CA ALA A 145 6.93 1.26 25.64
C ALA A 145 8.26 2.03 25.71
N ILE A 146 9.15 1.63 26.63
CA ILE A 146 10.51 2.19 26.69
C ILE A 146 11.16 1.91 25.32
N PRO A 147 11.66 2.94 24.58
CA PRO A 147 12.05 2.83 23.17
C PRO A 147 13.07 1.73 22.84
N SER A 148 13.78 1.20 23.84
CA SER A 148 14.88 0.27 23.68
C SER A 148 14.51 -1.21 23.82
N LEU A 149 13.30 -1.61 24.22
CA LEU A 149 13.09 -2.98 24.72
C LEU A 149 11.90 -3.80 24.18
N GLU A 150 10.86 -3.22 23.58
CA GLU A 150 9.66 -4.01 23.22
C GLU A 150 9.11 -3.68 21.82
N TYR A 151 9.87 -4.03 20.79
CA TYR A 151 9.29 -4.19 19.46
C TYR A 151 8.98 -5.67 19.22
N LEU A 152 7.73 -5.96 18.87
CA LEU A 152 7.38 -7.27 18.34
C LEU A 152 7.90 -7.33 16.91
N PHE A 153 8.81 -8.26 16.62
CA PHE A 153 9.28 -8.56 15.28
C PHE A 153 8.90 -9.97 14.88
N ILE A 154 8.17 -10.12 13.78
CA ILE A 154 7.74 -11.41 13.25
C ILE A 154 8.13 -11.47 11.78
N LYS A 155 8.86 -12.52 11.41
CA LYS A 155 9.21 -12.81 10.01
C LYS A 155 8.43 -14.04 9.56
N ILE A 156 7.63 -13.89 8.50
CA ILE A 156 6.78 -14.96 7.94
C ILE A 156 7.31 -15.30 6.54
N PHE A 157 7.63 -16.57 6.31
CA PHE A 157 8.05 -17.09 5.01
C PHE A 157 6.87 -17.68 4.27
N ILE A 158 6.63 -17.26 3.02
CA ILE A 158 5.44 -17.64 2.25
C ILE A 158 5.86 -18.14 0.87
N THR A 159 5.44 -19.35 0.51
CA THR A 159 5.84 -20.04 -0.73
C THR A 159 5.14 -19.55 -2.00
N LYS A 160 4.12 -18.69 -1.85
CA LYS A 160 3.40 -18.04 -2.95
C LYS A 160 3.55 -16.53 -2.83
N GLY A 161 3.49 -15.83 -3.96
CA GLY A 161 3.60 -14.37 -4.09
C GLY A 161 2.54 -13.61 -3.29
N PHE A 162 2.72 -13.65 -1.98
CA PHE A 162 1.84 -13.09 -0.99
C PHE A 162 1.84 -11.58 -1.13
N ARG A 163 0.68 -10.98 -0.87
CA ARG A 163 0.50 -9.54 -0.94
C ARG A 163 -0.05 -9.10 0.40
N ILE A 164 0.37 -7.91 0.83
CA ILE A 164 -0.26 -7.26 1.97
C ILE A 164 -1.75 -7.14 1.64
N PRO A 165 -2.65 -7.77 2.41
CA PRO A 165 -4.06 -7.91 2.02
C PRO A 165 -4.87 -6.61 2.20
N TYR A 166 -4.24 -5.55 2.70
CA TYR A 166 -4.85 -4.25 2.93
C TYR A 166 -4.92 -3.43 1.63
N ASN A 167 -6.11 -3.42 1.03
CA ASN A 167 -6.45 -2.51 -0.07
C ASN A 167 -7.06 -1.21 0.46
N SER A 168 -7.39 -0.27 -0.44
CA SER A 168 -7.96 1.03 -0.09
C SER A 168 -9.25 0.95 0.75
N ASN A 169 -10.02 -0.15 0.71
CA ASN A 169 -11.21 -0.31 1.55
C ASN A 169 -10.87 -0.68 3.01
N LEU A 170 -9.83 -1.48 3.22
CA LEU A 170 -9.35 -1.85 4.56
C LEU A 170 -8.54 -0.74 5.24
N LEU A 171 -8.06 0.20 4.45
CA LEU A 171 -7.34 1.38 4.93
C LEU A 171 -8.26 2.56 5.21
N ARG A 172 -9.56 2.45 4.93
CA ARG A 172 -10.53 3.50 5.29
C ARG A 172 -10.57 3.68 6.80
N GLU A 173 -10.86 4.90 7.23
CA GLU A 173 -10.93 5.27 8.64
C GLU A 173 -11.82 4.31 9.46
N GLN A 174 -13.00 3.96 8.96
CA GLN A 174 -13.90 3.02 9.64
C GLN A 174 -13.27 1.63 9.85
N SER A 175 -12.49 1.16 8.87
CA SER A 175 -11.76 -0.11 8.97
C SER A 175 -10.60 0.01 9.97
N LEU A 176 -9.86 1.12 9.95
CA LEU A 176 -8.82 1.42 10.94
C LEU A 176 -9.40 1.50 12.37
N ARG A 177 -10.61 2.05 12.53
CA ARG A 177 -11.36 2.06 13.79
C ARG A 177 -11.75 0.65 14.23
N LYS A 178 -12.27 -0.17 13.31
CA LYS A 178 -12.60 -1.58 13.57
C LYS A 178 -11.38 -2.45 13.86
N LEU A 179 -10.20 -2.03 13.41
CA LEU A 179 -8.95 -2.71 13.77
C LEU A 179 -8.55 -2.44 15.23
N GLY A 180 -9.07 -1.38 15.86
CA GLY A 180 -8.74 -1.00 17.24
C GLY A 180 -7.63 0.06 17.36
N LEU A 181 -7.20 0.66 16.24
CA LEU A 181 -6.05 1.58 16.20
C LEU A 181 -6.23 2.86 17.05
N TYR A 182 -7.47 3.28 17.33
CA TYR A 182 -7.76 4.52 18.06
C TYR A 182 -8.12 4.30 19.53
N LYS A 183 -8.06 3.07 20.03
CA LYS A 183 -8.39 2.78 21.42
C LYS A 183 -7.14 2.52 22.24
N GLU A 184 -7.16 3.04 23.47
CA GLU A 184 -6.09 2.84 24.44
C GLU A 184 -5.98 1.34 24.79
N ASN A 185 -4.78 0.79 24.75
CA ASN A 185 -4.46 -0.62 25.06
C ASN A 185 -4.94 -1.72 24.10
N GLU A 186 -5.59 -1.41 22.96
CA GLU A 186 -6.02 -2.42 21.98
C GLU A 186 -4.96 -2.76 20.90
N SER A 187 -3.78 -2.17 20.95
CA SER A 187 -2.72 -2.38 19.95
C SER A 187 -2.26 -3.84 19.84
N SER A 188 -2.27 -4.60 20.95
CA SER A 188 -1.96 -6.04 20.93
C SER A 188 -3.01 -6.86 20.15
N LEU A 189 -4.29 -6.48 20.24
CA LEU A 189 -5.38 -7.08 19.48
C LEU A 189 -5.28 -6.74 18.00
N VAL A 190 -4.94 -5.50 17.67
CA VAL A 190 -4.68 -5.06 16.29
C VAL A 190 -3.58 -5.92 15.66
N ILE A 191 -2.45 -6.07 16.36
CA ILE A 191 -1.31 -6.87 15.93
C ILE A 191 -1.74 -8.33 15.67
N LYS A 192 -2.42 -8.95 16.64
CA LYS A 192 -2.91 -10.33 16.51
C LYS A 192 -3.84 -10.49 15.32
N LYS A 193 -4.75 -9.53 15.11
CA LYS A 193 -5.67 -9.52 13.97
C LYS A 193 -4.92 -9.41 12.65
N ILE A 194 -3.97 -8.49 12.53
CA ILE A 194 -3.15 -8.35 11.30
C ILE A 194 -2.39 -9.64 10.98
N ILE A 195 -1.74 -10.25 11.98
CA ILE A 195 -1.03 -11.52 11.80
C ILE A 195 -1.99 -12.61 11.31
N MET A 196 -3.17 -12.70 11.92
CA MET A 196 -4.16 -13.70 11.55
C MET A 196 -4.75 -13.46 10.16
N ASP A 197 -5.04 -12.20 9.80
CA ASP A 197 -5.46 -11.79 8.46
C ASP A 197 -4.43 -12.22 7.41
N ILE A 198 -3.14 -12.09 7.74
CA ILE A 198 -2.02 -12.52 6.90
C ILE A 198 -1.99 -14.05 6.76
N LEU A 199 -2.03 -14.77 7.88
CA LEU A 199 -1.93 -16.24 7.90
C LEU A 199 -3.12 -16.91 7.20
N THR A 200 -4.31 -16.34 7.33
CA THR A 200 -5.53 -16.84 6.71
C THR A 200 -5.75 -16.30 5.29
N ASN A 201 -4.98 -15.29 4.89
CA ASN A 201 -5.21 -14.50 3.68
C ASN A 201 -6.67 -13.97 3.61
N ASN A 202 -7.25 -13.63 4.77
CA ASN A 202 -8.62 -13.11 4.91
C ASN A 202 -8.64 -11.89 5.84
N PRO A 203 -8.52 -10.67 5.31
CA PRO A 203 -8.44 -9.44 6.11
C PRO A 203 -9.77 -8.96 6.70
N MET A 204 -10.87 -9.67 6.45
CA MET A 204 -12.22 -9.32 6.93
C MET A 204 -12.74 -10.33 7.95
N LEU A 205 -11.86 -11.14 8.54
CA LEU A 205 -12.28 -12.12 9.52
C LEU A 205 -12.63 -11.38 10.82
N ASP A 206 -13.92 -11.39 11.17
CA ASP A 206 -14.40 -10.83 12.43
C ASP A 206 -13.91 -11.74 13.56
N TYR A 207 -12.98 -11.23 14.36
CA TYR A 207 -12.47 -11.93 15.53
C TYR A 207 -13.35 -11.59 16.73
N VAL A 208 -14.03 -12.61 17.25
CA VAL A 208 -14.69 -12.54 18.55
C VAL A 208 -13.59 -12.44 19.60
N ASP A 209 -13.62 -11.36 20.38
CA ASP A 209 -12.66 -11.17 21.46
C ASP A 209 -12.96 -12.18 22.58
N THR A 210 -12.14 -13.23 22.65
CA THR A 210 -12.31 -14.28 23.66
C THR A 210 -11.84 -13.85 25.04
N SER A 211 -11.23 -12.66 25.19
CA SER A 211 -10.78 -12.15 26.50
C SER A 211 -11.92 -11.85 27.47
N ASN A 212 -13.16 -11.73 26.97
CA ASN A 212 -14.35 -11.45 27.79
C ASN A 212 -15.18 -12.70 28.12
N VAL A 213 -14.67 -13.92 27.87
CA VAL A 213 -15.43 -15.19 28.03
C VAL A 213 -15.07 -15.95 29.31
N LEU A 214 -14.32 -15.36 30.25
CA LEU A 214 -14.03 -16.00 31.54
C LEU A 214 -14.67 -15.22 32.69
N ASP A 215 -15.97 -15.45 32.88
CA ASP A 215 -16.67 -15.33 34.16
C ASP A 215 -17.76 -16.42 34.20
N PHE A 216 -17.39 -17.63 34.62
CA PHE A 216 -18.30 -18.70 35.06
C PHE A 216 -17.74 -19.37 36.30
#